data_AF-A0A0Q1Q2U0-F1
#
_entry.id   AF-A0A0Q1Q2U0-F1
#
_cell.length_a   1.000
_cell.length_b   1.000
_cell.length_c   1.000
_cell.angle_alpha   90.00
_cell.angle_beta   90.00
_cell.angle_gamma   90.00
#
_symmetry.space_group_name_H-M   'P 1'
#
loop_
_entity.id
_entity.type
_entity.pdbx_description
1 polymer ?
#
loop_
_entity_poly.entity_id
_entity_poly.type
_entity_poly.pdbx_seq_one_letter_code
_entity_poly.pdbx_strand_id
1 'polypeptide(L)'
;MLPNELLISQQARDLGNQLIKEMNINRSYGLANFLGVNTCYDNHQAVLIWTFQLLEREPALNELAEIKKYFLLIFPDSVYQLA
;
A
#
# COMPACT_ATOMS: atom_id res chain seq x y z
N MET A 1 18.01 8.21 -15.20
CA MET A 1 16.91 7.56 -14.45
C MET A 1 17.44 6.24 -13.91
N LEU A 2 17.40 6.04 -12.59
CA LEU A 2 17.73 4.76 -11.98
C LEU A 2 16.56 3.79 -12.24
N PRO A 3 16.81 2.55 -12.70
CA PRO A 3 15.78 1.64 -13.22
C PRO A 3 14.74 1.14 -12.21
N ASN A 4 14.77 1.59 -10.95
CA ASN A 4 13.92 1.09 -9.86
C ASN A 4 13.14 2.19 -9.12
N GLU A 5 13.15 3.44 -9.60
CA GLU A 5 12.35 4.49 -8.99
C GLU A 5 10.90 4.42 -9.50
N LEU A 6 9.98 4.09 -8.59
CA LEU A 6 8.55 4.21 -8.85
C LEU A 6 8.18 5.67 -9.12
N LEU A 7 7.48 5.93 -10.22
CA LEU A 7 6.94 7.25 -10.57
C LEU A 7 5.63 7.47 -9.80
N ILE A 8 5.73 7.92 -8.55
CA ILE A 8 4.61 8.22 -7.65
C ILE A 8 4.82 9.59 -6.98
N SER A 9 3.74 10.22 -6.52
CA SER A 9 3.82 11.48 -5.78
C SER A 9 4.58 11.33 -4.45
N GLN A 10 5.22 12.41 -3.99
CA GLN A 10 5.95 12.40 -2.72
C GLN A 10 5.01 12.08 -1.54
N GLN A 11 3.80 12.64 -1.55
CA GLN A 11 2.78 12.34 -0.54
C GLN A 11 2.42 10.85 -0.49
N ALA A 12 2.20 10.21 -1.65
CA ALA A 12 1.93 8.78 -1.71
C ALA A 12 3.11 7.95 -1.19
N ARG A 13 4.34 8.38 -1.49
CA ARG A 13 5.55 7.74 -0.99
C ARG A 13 5.66 7.84 0.53
N ASP A 14 5.39 9.01 1.10
CA ASP A 14 5.48 9.24 2.53
C ASP A 14 4.42 8.44 3.30
N LEU A 15 3.15 8.53 2.88
CA LEU A 15 2.05 7.80 3.52
C LEU A 15 2.17 6.29 3.31
N GLY A 16 2.58 5.84 2.13
CA GLY A 16 2.79 4.42 1.86
C GLY A 16 3.94 3.83 2.70
N ASN A 17 5.05 4.56 2.87
CA ASN A 17 6.13 4.13 3.77
C ASN A 17 5.71 4.10 5.24
N GLN A 18 4.89 5.06 5.69
CA GLN A 18 4.31 5.04 7.03
C GLN A 18 3.43 3.81 7.23
N LEU A 19 2.57 3.49 6.26
CA LEU A 19 1.70 2.31 6.30
C LEU A 19 2.51 1.01 6.33
N ILE A 20 3.54 0.88 5.50
CA ILE A 20 4.46 -0.27 5.49
C ILE A 20 5.03 -0.50 6.89
N LYS A 21 5.50 0.57 7.55
CA LYS A 21 6.07 0.50 8.89
C LYS A 21 5.02 0.14 9.94
N GLU A 22 3.84 0.76 9.89
CA GLU A 22 2.77 0.53 10.87
C GLU A 22 2.20 -0.90 10.78
N MET A 23 2.07 -1.43 9.57
CA MET A 23 1.57 -2.78 9.32
C MET A 23 2.67 -3.86 9.39
N ASN A 24 3.91 -3.47 9.70
CA ASN A 24 5.09 -4.35 9.75
C ASN A 24 5.25 -5.22 8.48
N ILE A 25 5.07 -4.60 7.31
CA ILE A 25 5.12 -5.29 6.02
C ILE A 25 6.57 -5.58 5.66
N ASN A 26 6.89 -6.85 5.41
CA ASN A 26 8.22 -7.26 4.94
C ASN A 26 8.38 -7.08 3.41
N ARG A 27 9.61 -7.16 2.88
CA ARG A 27 9.92 -7.07 1.44
C ARG A 27 9.75 -8.38 0.67
N SER A 28 8.90 -9.30 1.14
CA SER A 28 8.60 -10.50 0.37
C SER A 28 7.62 -10.18 -0.78
N TYR A 29 6.93 -11.20 -1.30
CA TYR A 29 5.98 -11.07 -2.40
C TYR A 29 4.61 -11.60 -1.99
N GLY A 30 3.58 -11.23 -2.76
CA GLY A 30 2.23 -11.76 -2.62
C GLY A 30 1.16 -10.71 -2.31
N LEU A 31 1.53 -9.58 -1.68
CA LEU A 31 0.57 -8.51 -1.39
C LEU A 31 0.00 -7.86 -2.66
N ALA A 32 0.77 -7.83 -3.75
CA ALA A 32 0.33 -7.27 -5.03
C ALA A 32 -1.00 -7.87 -5.52
N ASN A 33 -1.22 -9.18 -5.29
CA ASN A 33 -2.47 -9.86 -5.65
C ASN A 33 -3.69 -9.30 -4.91
N PHE A 34 -3.54 -9.04 -3.61
CA PHE A 34 -4.61 -8.50 -2.77
C PHE A 34 -4.87 -7.02 -3.10
N LEU A 35 -3.80 -6.27 -3.33
CA LEU A 35 -3.87 -4.83 -3.60
C LEU A 35 -4.32 -4.50 -5.03
N GLY A 36 -4.48 -5.50 -5.90
CA GLY A 36 -4.91 -5.30 -7.30
C GLY A 36 -3.87 -4.54 -8.13
N VAL A 37 -2.58 -4.68 -7.81
CA VAL A 37 -1.46 -4.08 -8.54
C VAL A 37 -0.63 -5.17 -9.23
N ASN A 38 0.30 -4.79 -10.12
CA ASN A 38 1.08 -5.77 -10.88
C ASN A 38 1.90 -6.68 -9.95
N THR A 39 1.82 -7.99 -10.18
CA THR A 39 2.46 -9.02 -9.35
C THR A 39 3.98 -9.04 -9.44
N CYS A 40 4.59 -8.28 -10.35
CA CYS A 40 6.04 -8.11 -10.42
C CYS A 40 6.61 -7.29 -9.25
N TYR A 41 5.76 -6.53 -8.56
CA TYR A 41 6.17 -5.70 -7.44
C TYR A 41 6.36 -6.51 -6.16
N ASP A 42 7.44 -6.23 -5.45
CA ASP A 42 7.57 -6.69 -4.06
C ASP A 42 6.49 -6.04 -3.18
N ASN A 43 6.30 -6.56 -1.98
CA ASN A 43 5.27 -6.08 -1.05
C ASN A 43 5.39 -4.57 -0.73
N HIS A 44 6.60 -4.01 -0.67
CA HIS A 44 6.78 -2.57 -0.41
C HIS A 44 6.36 -1.76 -1.64
N GLN A 45 6.84 -2.14 -2.81
CA GLN A 45 6.46 -1.51 -4.07
C GLN A 45 4.95 -1.59 -4.30
N ALA A 46 4.34 -2.73 -4.02
CA ALA A 46 2.91 -2.94 -4.16
C ALA A 46 2.11 -1.99 -3.27
N VAL A 47 2.50 -1.83 -2.00
CA VAL A 47 1.85 -0.89 -1.08
C VAL A 47 2.01 0.55 -1.57
N LEU A 48 3.21 0.97 -2.00
CA LEU A 48 3.47 2.32 -2.49
C LEU A 48 2.61 2.67 -3.72
N ILE A 49 2.49 1.74 -4.67
CA ILE A 49 1.69 1.93 -5.89
C ILE A 49 0.20 1.95 -5.54
N TRP A 50 -0.23 1.04 -4.68
CA TRP A 50 -1.61 1.01 -4.22
C TRP A 50 -2.00 2.31 -3.49
N THR A 51 -1.14 2.82 -2.60
CA THR A 51 -1.36 4.11 -1.92
C THR A 51 -1.46 5.25 -2.93
N PHE A 52 -0.58 5.28 -3.94
CA PHE A 52 -0.66 6.28 -5.00
C PHE A 52 -1.99 6.22 -5.76
N GLN A 53 -2.41 5.04 -6.21
CA GLN A 53 -3.69 4.85 -6.89
C GLN A 53 -4.91 5.16 -6.00
N LEU A 54 -4.82 4.94 -4.69
CA LEU A 54 -5.86 5.35 -3.74
C LEU A 54 -5.98 6.87 -3.70
N LEU A 55 -4.87 7.59 -3.57
CA LEU A 55 -4.86 9.05 -3.54
C LEU A 55 -5.30 9.69 -4.87
N GLU A 56 -5.02 9.04 -6.01
CA GLU A 56 -5.55 9.49 -7.30
C GLU A 56 -7.08 9.36 -7.40
N ARG A 57 -7.65 8.34 -6.76
CA ARG A 57 -9.10 8.10 -6.71
C ARG A 57 -9.81 8.96 -5.67
N GLU A 58 -9.15 9.21 -4.55
CA GLU A 58 -9.68 9.94 -3.39
C GLU A 58 -8.73 11.08 -2.97
N PRO A 59 -8.66 12.19 -3.73
CA PRO A 59 -7.66 13.24 -3.50
C PRO A 59 -7.77 13.98 -2.16
N ALA A 60 -8.92 13.86 -1.48
CA ALA A 60 -9.14 14.46 -0.17
C ALA A 60 -8.40 13.70 0.95
N LEU A 61 -8.04 12.43 0.72
CA LEU A 61 -7.30 11.63 1.70
C LEU A 61 -5.89 12.20 1.90
N ASN A 62 -5.56 12.52 3.14
CA ASN A 62 -4.22 12.98 3.50
C ASN A 62 -3.72 12.41 4.83
N GLU A 63 -4.55 11.65 5.55
CA GLU A 63 -4.20 11.06 6.84
C GLU A 63 -3.92 9.56 6.74
N LEU A 64 -2.88 9.12 7.45
CA LEU A 64 -2.51 7.70 7.54
C LEU A 64 -3.64 6.83 8.09
N ALA A 65 -4.39 7.32 9.08
CA ALA A 65 -5.47 6.58 9.72
C ALA A 65 -6.59 6.21 8.74
N GLU A 66 -6.89 7.07 7.77
CA GLU A 66 -7.89 6.81 6.74
C GLU A 66 -7.38 5.80 5.72
N ILE A 67 -6.14 6.00 5.22
CA ILE A 67 -5.50 5.06 4.29
C ILE A 67 -5.43 3.65 4.89
N LYS A 68 -5.10 3.54 6.18
CA LYS A 68 -5.08 2.26 6.89
C LYS A 68 -6.44 1.58 6.91
N LYS A 69 -7.55 2.31 7.07
CA LYS A 69 -8.90 1.73 6.98
C LYS A 69 -9.13 1.11 5.60
N TYR A 70 -8.83 1.84 4.53
CA TYR A 70 -8.92 1.30 3.17
C TYR A 70 -8.03 0.08 2.97
N PHE A 71 -6.83 0.08 3.52
CA PHE A 71 -5.91 -1.04 3.42
C PHE A 71 -6.45 -2.30 4.10
N LEU A 72 -7.00 -2.16 5.31
CA LEU A 72 -7.55 -3.29 6.07
C LEU A 72 -8.81 -3.87 5.41
N LEU A 73 -9.63 -3.04 4.75
CA LEU A 73 -10.83 -3.49 4.02
C LEU A 73 -10.53 -4.43 2.84
N ILE A 74 -9.27 -4.52 2.39
CA ILE A 74 -8.85 -5.41 1.30
C ILE A 74 -8.75 -6.86 1.77
N PHE A 75 -8.47 -7.07 3.06
CA PHE A 75 -8.29 -8.40 3.61
C PHE A 75 -9.61 -8.90 4.19
N PRO A 76 -10.03 -10.14 3.88
CA PRO A 76 -11.29 -10.67 4.39
C PRO A 76 -11.25 -10.79 5.92
N ASP A 77 -12.40 -10.58 6.55
CA ASP A 77 -12.55 -10.61 8.01
C ASP A 77 -11.99 -11.88 8.67
N SER A 78 -12.00 -13.00 7.93
CA SER A 78 -11.43 -14.29 8.37
C SER A 78 -9.95 -14.24 8.69
N VAL A 79 -9.19 -13.25 8.18
CA VAL A 79 -7.76 -13.06 8.49
C VAL A 79 -7.57 -12.54 9.91
N TYR A 80 -8.54 -11.81 10.46
CA TYR A 80 -8.48 -11.23 11.81
C TYR A 80 -8.99 -12.16 12.91
N GLN A 81 -9.55 -13.33 12.57
CA GLN A 81 -10.14 -14.29 13.51
C GLN A 81 -9.13 -15.22 14.21
N LEU A 82 -7.83 -15.06 13.97
CA LEU A 82 -6.77 -15.94 14.51
C LEU A 82 -5.87 -15.25 15.56
N ALA A 83 -6.34 -14.19 16.21
CA ALA A 83 -5.64 -13.53 17.32
C ALA A 83 -6.23 -13.90 18.68
#